data_AF-A0A401IVD0-F1
#
_entry.id   AF-A0A401IVD0-F1
#
_cell.length_a   1.000
_cell.length_b   1.000
_cell.length_c   1.000
_cell.angle_alpha   90.00
_cell.angle_beta   90.00
_cell.angle_gamma   90.00
#
_symmetry.space_group_name_H-M   'P 1'
#
loop_
_entity.id
_entity.type
_entity.pdbx_description
1 polymer ?
#
loop_
_entity_poly.entity_id
_entity_poly.type
_entity_poly.pdbx_seq_one_letter_code
_entity_poly.pdbx_strand_id
1 'polypeptide(L)' 'MKIKSPATCIKAHLTTCAIQSRLFFRADELVARGVQLRAQSVGDQQIRFNVYIFNIQPGVTINYADGTSRRN' A
#
# COMPACT_ATOMS: atom_id res chain seq x y z
N MET A 1 8.20 7.98 13.69
CA MET A 1 7.28 8.51 12.66
C MET A 1 6.00 7.69 12.67
N LYS A 2 4.90 8.20 13.26
CA LYS A 2 3.62 7.48 13.28
C LYS A 2 2.93 7.69 11.94
N ILE A 3 2.84 6.65 11.11
CA ILE A 3 2.02 6.67 9.89
C ILE A 3 0.56 6.79 10.36
N LYS A 4 -0.08 7.94 10.14
CA LYS A 4 -1.53 8.06 10.35
C LYS A 4 -2.22 7.10 9.38
N SER A 5 -3.09 6.23 9.90
CA SER A 5 -3.67 5.17 9.08
C SER A 5 -4.55 5.79 7.97
N PRO A 6 -4.65 5.14 6.79
CA PRO A 6 -5.57 5.58 5.73
C PRO A 6 -7.03 5.67 6.20
N ALA A 7 -7.42 4.92 7.23
CA ALA A 7 -8.74 5.02 7.84
C ALA A 7 -9.00 6.39 8.49
N THR A 8 -7.95 7.10 8.95
CA THR A 8 -8.07 8.48 9.44
C THR A 8 -8.48 9.45 8.35
N CYS A 9 -8.13 9.20 7.07
CA CYS A 9 -8.58 10.00 5.92
C CYS A 9 -10.10 9.99 5.76
N ILE A 10 -10.73 8.84 5.97
CA ILE A 10 -12.16 8.64 5.69
C ILE A 10 -13.00 9.00 6.93
N LYS A 11 -12.42 8.87 8.14
CA LYS A 11 -13.10 9.19 9.40
C LYS A 11 -13.10 10.70 9.72
N ALA A 12 -12.22 11.48 9.09
CA ALA A 12 -12.28 12.94 9.10
C ALA A 12 -13.44 13.38 8.17
N HIS A 13 -14.65 13.38 8.71
CA HIS A 13 -15.94 13.54 8.02
C HIS A 13 -16.15 14.87 7.25
N LEU A 14 -15.08 15.64 6.99
CA LEU A 14 -15.11 16.91 6.25
C LEU A 14 -13.90 17.10 5.31
N THR A 15 -12.95 16.17 5.24
CA THR A 15 -11.73 16.33 4.43
C THR A 15 -11.61 15.23 3.38
N THR A 16 -11.88 15.56 2.12
CA THR A 16 -11.58 14.67 0.99
C THR A 16 -10.07 14.38 0.95
N CYS A 17 -9.65 13.17 0.61
CA CYS A 17 -8.23 12.83 0.42
C CYS A 17 -7.98 12.36 -1.01
N ALA A 18 -6.93 12.89 -1.65
CA ALA A 18 -6.43 12.36 -2.91
C ALA A 18 -5.56 11.13 -2.61
N ILE A 19 -5.94 9.97 -3.14
CA ILE A 19 -5.24 8.70 -2.94
C ILE A 19 -4.78 8.17 -4.29
N GLN A 20 -3.55 7.67 -4.35
CA GLN A 20 -3.00 7.00 -5.53
C GLN A 20 -2.29 5.71 -5.11
N SER A 21 -2.67 4.59 -5.74
CA SER A 21 -1.99 3.31 -5.62
C SER A 21 -1.22 2.98 -6.89
N ARG A 22 -0.03 2.41 -6.74
CA ARG A 22 0.75 1.83 -7.84
C ARG A 22 1.26 0.46 -7.44
N LEU A 23 0.93 -0.55 -8.24
CA LEU A 23 1.45 -1.90 -8.08
C LEU A 23 2.82 -2.01 -8.74
N PHE A 24 3.73 -2.76 -8.13
CA PHE A 24 5.07 -2.99 -8.65
C PHE A 24 5.29 -4.47 -8.94
N PHE A 25 5.48 -4.80 -10.20
CA PHE A 25 5.81 -6.12 -10.71
C PHE A 25 7.26 -6.14 -11.21
N ARG A 26 7.90 -7.31 -11.24
CA ARG A 26 9.16 -7.49 -11.97
C ARG A 26 8.91 -8.36 -13.20
N ALA A 27 9.34 -7.88 -14.37
CA ALA A 27 9.12 -8.56 -15.64
C ALA A 27 7.65 -9.00 -15.78
N ASP A 28 7.42 -10.27 -16.10
CA ASP A 28 6.10 -10.85 -16.39
C ASP A 28 5.45 -11.52 -15.15
N GLU A 29 5.83 -11.11 -13.95
CA GLU A 29 5.20 -11.60 -12.72
C GLU A 29 3.70 -11.30 -12.68
N LEU A 30 2.90 -12.29 -12.30
CA LEU A 30 1.45 -12.13 -12.13
C LEU A 30 1.07 -11.55 -10.77
N VAL A 31 2.01 -11.53 -9.81
CA VAL A 31 1.78 -10.97 -8.47
C VAL A 31 2.74 -9.82 -8.20
N ALA A 32 2.20 -8.73 -7.67
CA ALA A 32 3.00 -7.57 -7.31
C ALA A 32 3.95 -7.88 -6.14
N ARG A 33 5.19 -7.41 -6.23
CA ARG A 33 6.19 -7.43 -5.15
C ARG A 33 5.84 -6.49 -4.01
N GLY A 34 4.98 -5.52 -4.29
CA GLY A 34 4.48 -4.57 -3.32
C GLY A 34 3.64 -3.48 -3.97
N VAL A 35 3.11 -2.61 -3.12
CA VAL A 35 2.27 -1.48 -3.53
C VAL A 35 2.85 -0.19 -2.97
N GLN A 36 2.98 0.83 -3.82
CA GLN A 36 3.18 2.19 -3.36
C GLN A 36 1.82 2.84 -3.13
N LEU A 37 1.61 3.34 -1.93
CA LEU A 37 0.43 4.11 -1.56
C LEU A 37 0.83 5.56 -1.28
N ARG A 38 0.15 6.47 -1.95
CA ARG A 38 0.25 7.91 -1.71
C ARG A 38 -1.11 8.43 -1.29
N ALA A 39 -1.15 9.23 -0.25
CA ALA A 39 -2.35 9.98 0.10
C ALA A 39 -2.01 11.36 0.64
N GLN A 40 -2.88 12.31 0.33
CA GLN A 40 -2.84 13.67 0.84
C GLN A 40 -4.25 14.18 1.09
N SER A 41 -4.48 14.85 2.21
CA SER A 41 -5.73 15.55 2.46
C SER A 41 -5.90 16.77 1.55
N VAL A 42 -7.14 17.01 1.12
CA VAL A 42 -7.56 18.15 0.30
C VAL A 42 -8.21 19.18 1.22
N GLY A 43 -7.68 20.39 1.25
CA GLY A 43 -8.17 21.48 2.09
C GLY A 43 -7.47 21.60 3.46
N ASP A 44 -6.72 20.59 3.89
CA ASP A 44 -5.81 20.69 5.04
C ASP A 44 -4.52 19.89 4.82
N GLN A 45 -3.65 19.81 5.84
CA GLN A 45 -2.39 19.05 5.79
C GLN A 45 -2.34 17.94 6.86
N GLN A 46 -3.48 17.52 7.38
CA GLN A 46 -3.56 16.54 8.47
C GLN A 46 -3.04 15.16 8.07
N ILE A 47 -3.09 14.82 6.77
CA ILE A 47 -2.65 13.54 6.24
C ILE A 47 -1.77 13.75 5.02
N ARG A 48 -0.57 13.20 5.07
CA ARG A 48 0.38 13.12 3.95
C ARG A 48 1.28 11.91 4.14
N PHE A 49 1.21 10.97 3.22
CA PHE A 49 2.15 9.85 3.20
C PHE A 49 2.45 9.39 1.77
N ASN A 50 3.64 8.82 1.61
CA ASN A 50 4.10 8.13 0.40
C ASN A 50 4.90 6.93 0.89
N VAL A 51 4.27 5.76 0.89
CA VAL A 51 4.82 4.54 1.49
C VAL A 51 4.86 3.43 0.46
N TYR A 52 5.87 2.57 0.55
CA TYR A 52 5.92 1.31 -0.18
C TYR A 52 5.68 0.17 0.80
N ILE A 53 4.69 -0.66 0.50
CA ILE A 53 4.31 -1.83 1.29
C ILE A 53 4.77 -3.07 0.53
N PHE A 54 5.71 -3.79 1.11
CA PHE A 54 6.19 -5.06 0.57
C PHE A 54 5.09 -6.12 0.66
N ASN A 55 4.92 -6.91 -0.40
CA ASN A 55 4.01 -8.05 -0.41
C ASN A 55 4.70 -9.30 0.18
N ILE A 56 5.15 -9.22 1.42
CA ILE A 56 5.84 -10.31 2.12
C ILE A 56 5.03 -10.73 3.35
N GLN A 57 5.17 -11.99 3.75
CA GLN A 57 4.59 -12.51 4.97
C GLN A 57 5.63 -13.35 5.72
N PRO A 58 5.87 -13.10 7.02
CA PRO A 58 6.76 -13.94 7.81
C PRO A 58 6.36 -15.42 7.78
N GLY A 59 7.34 -16.29 7.54
CA GLY A 59 7.12 -17.74 7.48
C GLY A 59 6.41 -18.23 6.21
N VAL A 60 6.28 -17.40 5.17
CA VAL A 60 5.71 -17.79 3.88
C VAL A 60 6.65 -17.39 2.74
N THR A 61 6.86 -18.31 1.81
CA THR A 61 7.50 -18.04 0.53
C THR A 61 6.43 -17.94 -0.55
N ILE A 62 6.38 -16.79 -1.22
CA ILE A 62 5.44 -16.50 -2.31
C ILE A 62 6.15 -16.70 -3.66
N ASN A 63 5.52 -17.42 -4.57
CA ASN A 63 5.91 -17.45 -5.98
C ASN A 63 5.19 -16.32 -6.71
N TYR A 64 5.92 -15.30 -7.14
CA TYR A 64 5.33 -14.14 -7.79
C TYR A 64 5.04 -14.34 -9.27
N ALA A 65 5.58 -15.41 -9.87
CA ALA A 65 5.32 -15.76 -11.26
C ALA A 65 3.90 -16.28 -11.45
N ASP A 66 3.38 -17.08 -10.51
CA ASP A 66 2.06 -17.74 -10.63
C ASP A 66 1.09 -17.44 -9.47
N GLY A 67 1.58 -16.83 -8.40
CA GLY A 67 0.79 -16.48 -7.21
C GLY A 67 0.59 -17.60 -6.19
N THR A 68 1.23 -18.76 -6.36
CA THR A 68 1.25 -19.81 -5.34
C THR A 68 2.08 -19.39 -4.12
N SER A 69 1.81 -19.99 -2.96
CA SER A 69 2.58 -19.74 -1.74
C SER A 69 2.75 -21.01 -0.90
N ARG A 70 3.83 -21.06 -0.12
CA ARG A 70 4.15 -22.18 0.78
C ARG A 70 4.62 -21.66 2.14
N ARG A 71 4.19 -22.31 3.21
CA ARG A 71 4.72 -22.04 4.56
C ARG A 71 6.13 -22.62 4.66
N ASN A 72 7.03 -21.87 5.27
CA ASN A 72 8.40 -22.28 5.56
C ASN A 72 8.48 -23.19 6.79
#